data_AF-A0A8S7EMK9-F1
#
_entry.id   AF-A0A8S7EMK9-F1
#
_cell.length_a   1.000
_cell.length_b   1.000
_cell.length_c   1.000
_cell.angle_alpha   90.00
_cell.angle_beta   90.00
_cell.angle_gamma   90.00
#
_symmetry.space_group_name_H-M   'P 1'
#
loop_
_entity.id
_entity.type
_entity.pdbx_description
1 polymer ?
#
loop_
_entity_poly.entity_id
_entity_poly.type
_entity_poly.pdbx_seq_one_letter_code
_entity_poly.pdbx_strand_id
1 'polypeptide(L)'
;MIHWKVFINSIDDDSCFDLFDGVKIQIKETDRLVFVVNMNAEEFSLRGAPTVVVGDIPLIMIDNNHINDDDYNFISNEPIYSNVSKYFYNFFGESEVSLYFDNQYNDAVTVTFDILARAENATLADEMLSFLTSNYEDAIVICFSRSRKGADLTGEDGHNFNKINAIEKTISYLNDSIYKFLRERKSFVNNELILSENGQPTGPDSVYWALTNLDKLSPANQEDVNIYFNNRGYHYDKLPKEISINNYDVYENRVINSFLASAEDFLYQLKEQYGVSDAAHYYTDNSEYVRFDHTMTKFTRMALDVKMKEVEALIVKVVNIRTLFLKVIPSKYKVAVPPRMTSYAATRHHYREAFNLIERCYRAQAPDFSQNKLLLGLKNLSIIYELATLLMLHKTIEKVFDVGISVQNFRQHADYNPFGGIEVESPEGIINNYFLFENEKFLIEVLYEAKIYPYSIKSRPGDLIDTSNTHGSEKYGSHHFCPDFILKVTSKEWGNVFTAILDAKFKDLNTVKNYDIDKLTNKYLLNIHSVGADGGLKMSPVDILIILFAHDKSGRILRRVAPRHCLTGHFPVFPQSTAIALHPRDSSILEEHLISLKKLISNGADVRFANT
;
A
#
# COMPACT_ATOMS: atom_id res chain seq x y z
N MET A 1 -22.93 -17.62 -25.04
CA MET A 1 -22.26 -16.32 -25.31
C MET A 1 -22.63 -15.39 -24.16
N ILE A 2 -21.67 -14.67 -23.60
CA ILE A 2 -21.89 -13.78 -22.45
C ILE A 2 -22.11 -12.36 -22.96
N HIS A 3 -23.19 -11.70 -22.52
CA HIS A 3 -23.44 -10.29 -22.78
C HIS A 3 -23.42 -9.53 -21.46
N TRP A 4 -22.60 -8.47 -21.39
CA TRP A 4 -22.47 -7.65 -20.19
C TRP A 4 -22.87 -6.22 -20.51
N LYS A 5 -23.92 -5.74 -19.85
CA LYS A 5 -24.55 -4.45 -20.12
C LYS A 5 -24.61 -3.58 -18.87
N VAL A 6 -24.62 -2.27 -19.07
CA VAL A 6 -24.91 -1.28 -18.02
C VAL A 6 -26.02 -0.34 -18.48
N PHE A 7 -26.98 -0.09 -17.59
CA PHE A 7 -28.04 0.90 -17.74
C PHE A 7 -27.73 2.13 -16.90
N ILE A 8 -27.90 3.32 -17.49
CA ILE A 8 -27.53 4.60 -16.85
C ILE A 8 -28.78 5.48 -16.68
N ASN A 9 -29.14 5.75 -15.42
CA ASN A 9 -30.29 6.58 -14.99
C ASN A 9 -31.70 6.07 -15.38
N SER A 10 -31.87 5.37 -16.50
CA SER A 10 -33.11 4.70 -16.92
C SER A 10 -32.82 3.28 -17.41
N ILE A 11 -33.86 2.44 -17.47
CA ILE A 11 -33.80 1.08 -18.06
C ILE A 11 -34.49 1.17 -19.42
N ASP A 12 -33.80 1.76 -20.40
CA ASP A 12 -34.23 1.85 -21.79
C ASP A 12 -33.02 1.58 -22.72
N ASP A 13 -33.28 1.32 -24.01
CA ASP A 13 -32.22 0.99 -24.97
C ASP A 13 -31.27 2.17 -25.23
N ASP A 14 -31.75 3.41 -25.09
CA ASP A 14 -30.95 4.63 -25.29
C ASP A 14 -29.93 4.87 -24.16
N SER A 15 -30.16 4.28 -22.98
CA SER A 15 -29.30 4.33 -21.80
C SER A 15 -28.54 3.04 -21.51
N CYS A 16 -28.61 2.07 -22.44
CA CYS A 16 -27.95 0.77 -22.35
C CYS A 16 -26.62 0.77 -23.13
N PHE A 17 -25.53 0.37 -22.47
CA PHE A 17 -24.21 0.22 -23.08
C PHE A 17 -23.73 -1.22 -22.97
N ASP A 18 -23.25 -1.81 -24.07
CA ASP A 18 -22.55 -3.11 -24.05
C ASP A 18 -21.08 -2.89 -23.65
N LEU A 19 -20.64 -3.64 -22.64
CA LEU A 19 -19.33 -3.49 -22.02
C LEU A 19 -18.25 -4.30 -22.73
N PHE A 20 -18.61 -5.25 -23.60
CA PHE A 20 -17.64 -6.00 -24.41
C PHE A 20 -17.16 -5.26 -25.67
N ASP A 21 -17.87 -4.22 -26.08
CA ASP A 21 -17.56 -3.47 -27.33
C ASP A 21 -16.32 -2.57 -27.23
N GLY A 22 -15.68 -2.48 -26.05
CA GLY A 22 -14.45 -1.71 -25.84
C GLY A 22 -14.62 -0.19 -25.95
N VAL A 23 -15.86 0.29 -25.93
CA VAL A 23 -16.19 1.73 -25.97
C VAL A 23 -15.82 2.38 -24.64
N LYS A 24 -15.12 3.51 -24.67
CA LYS A 24 -14.91 4.34 -23.46
C LYS A 24 -16.25 4.92 -23.03
N ILE A 25 -16.75 4.50 -21.87
CA ILE A 25 -18.01 4.98 -21.31
C ILE A 25 -17.73 6.17 -20.41
N GLN A 26 -18.36 7.30 -20.69
CA GLN A 26 -18.27 8.49 -19.83
C GLN A 26 -19.56 8.67 -19.03
N ILE A 27 -19.42 8.88 -17.72
CA ILE A 27 -20.54 9.01 -16.77
C ILE A 27 -20.28 10.13 -15.77
N LYS A 28 -21.33 10.59 -15.09
CA LYS A 28 -21.22 11.51 -13.95
C LYS A 28 -21.15 10.72 -12.64
N GLU A 29 -20.44 11.25 -11.65
CA GLU A 29 -20.39 10.66 -10.29
C GLU A 29 -21.78 10.52 -9.63
N THR A 30 -22.80 11.24 -10.11
CA THR A 30 -24.18 11.20 -9.58
C THR A 30 -25.12 10.27 -10.34
N ASP A 31 -24.66 9.69 -11.46
CA ASP A 31 -25.45 8.78 -12.27
C ASP A 31 -25.75 7.48 -11.50
N ARG A 32 -26.95 6.94 -11.75
CA ARG A 32 -27.39 5.67 -11.17
C ARG A 32 -27.19 4.56 -12.18
N LEU A 33 -26.57 3.47 -11.75
CA LEU A 33 -26.17 2.38 -12.64
C LEU A 33 -26.84 1.08 -12.23
N VAL A 34 -27.19 0.28 -13.23
CA VAL A 34 -27.64 -1.11 -13.05
C VAL A 34 -26.87 -1.99 -14.01
N PHE A 35 -26.20 -3.02 -13.49
CA PHE A 35 -25.44 -3.96 -14.30
C PHE A 35 -26.28 -5.20 -14.59
N VAL A 36 -26.19 -5.67 -15.83
CA VAL A 36 -26.88 -6.86 -16.31
C VAL A 36 -25.90 -7.79 -17.02
N VAL A 37 -25.90 -9.06 -16.63
CA VAL A 37 -25.08 -10.11 -17.25
C VAL A 37 -26.00 -11.22 -17.74
N ASN A 38 -26.02 -11.42 -19.06
CA ASN A 38 -26.74 -12.52 -19.68
C ASN A 38 -25.76 -13.62 -20.09
N MET A 39 -26.10 -14.87 -19.81
CA MET A 39 -25.30 -16.03 -20.18
C MET A 39 -26.19 -17.23 -20.50
N ASN A 40 -25.77 -18.05 -21.46
CA ASN A 40 -26.46 -19.30 -21.77
C ASN A 40 -26.06 -20.41 -20.78
N ALA A 41 -26.86 -21.48 -20.70
CA ALA A 41 -26.67 -22.57 -19.75
C ALA A 41 -25.29 -23.28 -19.83
N GLU A 42 -24.71 -23.34 -21.04
CA GLU A 42 -23.36 -23.90 -21.25
C GLU A 42 -22.28 -23.04 -20.58
N GLU A 43 -22.31 -21.71 -20.78
CA GLU A 43 -21.35 -20.79 -20.14
C GLU A 43 -21.55 -20.73 -18.62
N PHE A 44 -22.80 -20.78 -18.13
CA PHE A 44 -23.07 -20.84 -16.69
C PHE A 44 -22.49 -22.13 -16.07
N SER A 45 -22.67 -23.28 -16.72
CA SER A 45 -22.10 -24.55 -16.24
C SER A 45 -20.57 -24.53 -16.22
N LEU A 46 -19.94 -23.85 -17.17
CA LEU A 46 -18.49 -23.74 -17.26
C LEU A 46 -17.92 -22.75 -16.23
N ARG A 47 -18.48 -21.54 -16.17
CA ARG A 47 -17.89 -20.39 -15.43
C ARG A 47 -18.52 -20.14 -14.07
N GLY A 48 -19.75 -20.57 -13.83
CA GLY A 48 -20.49 -20.31 -12.59
C GLY A 48 -21.17 -18.92 -12.57
N ALA A 49 -21.64 -18.50 -11.39
CA ALA A 49 -22.38 -17.25 -11.26
C ALA A 49 -21.47 -16.02 -11.44
N PRO A 50 -21.97 -14.94 -12.06
CA PRO A 50 -21.21 -13.71 -12.23
C PRO A 50 -21.19 -12.88 -10.95
N THR A 51 -20.02 -12.30 -10.64
CA THR A 51 -19.85 -11.26 -9.64
C THR A 51 -19.27 -10.01 -10.29
N VAL A 52 -19.99 -8.89 -10.22
CA VAL A 52 -19.49 -7.58 -10.68
C VAL A 52 -18.84 -6.86 -9.52
N VAL A 53 -17.65 -6.30 -9.74
CA VAL A 53 -16.92 -5.49 -8.76
C VAL A 53 -16.67 -4.12 -9.35
N VAL A 54 -17.21 -3.07 -8.71
CA VAL A 54 -16.98 -1.67 -9.09
C VAL A 54 -15.92 -1.11 -8.15
N GLY A 55 -14.70 -0.90 -8.64
CA GLY A 55 -13.55 -0.57 -7.78
C GLY A 55 -13.28 -1.69 -6.77
N ASP A 56 -13.63 -1.47 -5.50
CA ASP A 56 -13.52 -2.41 -4.37
C ASP A 56 -14.88 -2.92 -3.86
N ILE A 57 -15.98 -2.51 -4.48
CA ILE A 57 -17.33 -2.81 -4.02
C ILE A 57 -17.88 -4.00 -4.83
N PRO A 58 -17.96 -5.21 -4.25
CA PRO A 58 -18.66 -6.32 -4.89
C PRO A 58 -20.16 -6.04 -4.91
N LEU A 59 -20.76 -6.16 -6.08
CA LEU A 59 -22.20 -6.05 -6.26
C LEU A 59 -22.84 -7.43 -6.10
N ILE A 60 -23.92 -7.47 -5.33
CA ILE A 60 -24.78 -8.65 -5.26
C ILE A 60 -25.57 -8.71 -6.56
N MET A 61 -25.35 -9.79 -7.32
CA MET A 61 -26.09 -10.09 -8.54
C MET A 61 -27.23 -11.06 -8.20
N ILE A 62 -28.44 -10.73 -8.63
CA ILE A 62 -29.65 -11.52 -8.42
C ILE A 62 -30.10 -12.08 -9.76
N ASP A 63 -30.45 -13.37 -9.78
CA ASP A 63 -31.07 -14.01 -10.93
C ASP A 63 -32.47 -13.42 -11.15
N ASN A 64 -32.64 -12.72 -12.27
CA ASN A 64 -33.85 -12.02 -12.65
C ASN A 64 -34.61 -12.82 -13.71
N ASN A 65 -35.19 -13.94 -13.25
CA ASN A 65 -36.07 -14.86 -13.97
C ASN A 65 -35.47 -15.51 -15.23
N HIS A 66 -35.65 -16.84 -15.34
CA HIS A 66 -35.42 -17.62 -16.56
C HIS A 66 -36.32 -17.08 -17.70
N ILE A 67 -35.77 -16.26 -18.58
CA ILE A 67 -36.49 -15.75 -19.75
C ILE A 67 -36.78 -16.92 -20.72
N ASN A 68 -36.03 -18.03 -20.64
CA ASN A 68 -36.27 -19.37 -21.16
C ASN A 68 -35.37 -20.39 -20.41
N ASP A 69 -35.64 -21.71 -20.48
CA ASP A 69 -34.87 -22.77 -19.77
C ASP A 69 -33.36 -22.82 -20.11
N ASP A 70 -32.91 -22.11 -21.15
CA ASP A 70 -31.52 -22.15 -21.64
C ASP A 70 -30.71 -20.85 -21.39
N ASP A 71 -31.32 -19.78 -20.86
CA ASP A 71 -30.68 -18.47 -20.66
C ASP A 71 -30.84 -17.95 -19.21
N TYR A 72 -29.73 -17.52 -18.63
CA TYR A 72 -29.64 -16.92 -17.30
C TYR A 72 -29.39 -15.42 -17.40
N ASN A 73 -30.14 -14.64 -16.61
CA ASN A 73 -30.07 -13.18 -16.58
C ASN A 73 -29.82 -12.70 -15.15
N PHE A 74 -28.64 -12.14 -14.89
CA PHE A 74 -28.27 -11.61 -13.59
C PHE A 74 -28.31 -10.09 -13.58
N ILE A 75 -29.01 -9.50 -12.61
CA ILE A 75 -29.11 -8.05 -12.40
C ILE A 75 -28.52 -7.63 -11.06
N SER A 76 -27.90 -6.46 -10.97
CA SER A 76 -27.49 -5.89 -9.68
C SER A 76 -28.71 -5.68 -8.76
N ASN A 77 -28.59 -6.05 -7.48
CA ASN A 77 -29.67 -5.99 -6.48
C ASN A 77 -30.28 -4.58 -6.28
N GLU A 78 -29.47 -3.54 -6.38
CA GLU A 78 -29.94 -2.18 -6.14
C GLU A 78 -30.71 -1.65 -7.35
N PRO A 79 -31.97 -1.22 -7.17
CA PRO A 79 -32.76 -0.72 -8.28
C PRO A 79 -32.24 0.64 -8.77
N ILE A 80 -32.52 0.97 -10.03
CA ILE A 80 -32.00 2.19 -10.67
C ILE A 80 -32.45 3.49 -10.01
N TYR A 81 -33.51 3.48 -9.19
CA TYR A 81 -33.97 4.66 -8.44
C TYR A 81 -33.35 4.77 -7.04
N SER A 82 -32.64 3.75 -6.57
CA SER A 82 -31.94 3.76 -5.27
C SER A 82 -30.88 4.86 -5.23
N ASN A 83 -30.53 5.35 -4.03
CA ASN A 83 -29.33 6.16 -3.89
C ASN A 83 -28.07 5.30 -3.80
N VAL A 84 -28.21 4.01 -3.50
CA VAL A 84 -27.10 3.06 -3.39
C VAL A 84 -26.60 2.64 -4.78
N SER A 85 -27.43 2.74 -5.82
CA SER A 85 -27.03 2.49 -7.22
C SER A 85 -26.12 3.58 -7.83
N LYS A 86 -25.76 4.61 -7.06
CA LYS A 86 -24.73 5.60 -7.42
C LYS A 86 -23.34 5.07 -7.05
N TYR A 87 -22.91 3.99 -7.70
CA TYR A 87 -21.68 3.30 -7.33
C TYR A 87 -20.43 4.16 -7.44
N PHE A 88 -20.43 5.16 -8.32
CA PHE A 88 -19.34 6.11 -8.51
C PHE A 88 -19.53 7.44 -7.78
N TYR A 89 -20.41 7.48 -6.77
CA TYR A 89 -20.59 8.70 -5.97
C TYR A 89 -19.28 9.07 -5.27
N ASN A 90 -18.81 10.31 -5.49
CA ASN A 90 -17.51 10.81 -5.05
C ASN A 90 -16.29 10.15 -5.71
N PHE A 91 -16.49 9.45 -6.83
CA PHE A 91 -15.41 8.98 -7.67
C PHE A 91 -15.10 9.99 -8.78
N PHE A 92 -13.89 9.92 -9.32
CA PHE A 92 -13.48 10.76 -10.44
C PHE A 92 -12.42 10.07 -11.30
N GLY A 93 -12.27 10.53 -12.54
CA GLY A 93 -11.29 10.01 -13.49
C GLY A 93 -11.67 8.62 -14.02
N GLU A 94 -10.68 7.87 -14.52
CA GLU A 94 -10.92 6.54 -15.08
C GLU A 94 -11.09 5.50 -13.96
N SER A 95 -12.27 4.89 -13.79
CA SER A 95 -12.53 3.77 -12.87
C SER A 95 -12.67 2.42 -13.57
N GLU A 96 -12.26 1.35 -12.89
CA GLU A 96 -12.32 -0.01 -13.42
C GLU A 96 -13.52 -0.75 -12.82
N VAL A 97 -14.25 -1.45 -13.67
CA VAL A 97 -15.28 -2.41 -13.27
C VAL A 97 -14.86 -3.76 -13.79
N SER A 98 -14.81 -4.74 -12.89
CA SER A 98 -14.38 -6.10 -13.20
C SER A 98 -15.52 -7.08 -13.04
N LEU A 99 -15.63 -8.01 -13.99
CA LEU A 99 -16.56 -9.12 -13.97
C LEU A 99 -15.79 -10.41 -13.68
N TYR A 100 -16.16 -11.07 -12.58
CA TYR A 100 -15.63 -12.35 -12.13
C TYR A 100 -16.68 -13.45 -12.27
N PHE A 101 -16.21 -14.70 -12.33
CA PHE A 101 -17.07 -15.88 -12.31
C PHE A 101 -16.55 -16.90 -11.29
N ASP A 102 -17.46 -17.58 -10.59
CA ASP A 102 -17.13 -18.46 -9.45
C ASP A 102 -16.12 -19.58 -9.79
N ASN A 103 -16.24 -20.21 -10.97
CA ASN A 103 -15.37 -21.31 -11.38
C ASN A 103 -14.06 -20.84 -12.05
N GLN A 104 -13.96 -19.55 -12.38
CA GLN A 104 -12.81 -18.94 -13.07
C GLN A 104 -12.48 -17.56 -12.48
N TYR A 105 -12.14 -17.53 -11.19
CA TYR A 105 -11.89 -16.27 -10.48
C TYR A 105 -10.66 -15.50 -10.99
N ASN A 106 -9.71 -16.17 -11.65
CA ASN A 106 -8.46 -15.56 -12.09
C ASN A 106 -8.54 -14.84 -13.46
N ASP A 107 -9.61 -15.06 -14.23
CA ASP A 107 -9.77 -14.52 -15.59
C ASP A 107 -10.86 -13.44 -15.61
N ALA A 108 -10.63 -12.34 -14.89
CA ALA A 108 -11.56 -11.23 -14.82
C ALA A 108 -11.64 -10.44 -16.12
N VAL A 109 -12.85 -10.05 -16.53
CA VAL A 109 -13.05 -9.09 -17.62
C VAL A 109 -13.16 -7.69 -17.03
N THR A 110 -12.25 -6.79 -17.39
CA THR A 110 -12.21 -5.42 -16.84
C THR A 110 -12.54 -4.38 -17.91
N VAL A 111 -13.40 -3.42 -17.56
CA VAL A 111 -13.81 -2.29 -18.40
C VAL A 111 -13.57 -0.98 -17.65
N THR A 112 -13.19 0.07 -18.39
CA THR A 112 -12.89 1.39 -17.83
C THR A 112 -14.00 2.41 -18.10
N PHE A 113 -14.41 3.12 -17.04
CA PHE A 113 -15.39 4.21 -17.06
C PHE A 113 -14.68 5.54 -16.80
N ASP A 114 -14.91 6.55 -17.62
CA ASP A 114 -14.44 7.93 -17.37
C ASP A 114 -15.49 8.71 -16.57
N ILE A 115 -15.17 9.09 -15.33
CA ILE A 115 -16.11 9.67 -14.38
C ILE A 115 -15.89 11.18 -14.25
N LEU A 116 -16.92 11.94 -14.58
CA LEU A 116 -17.00 13.38 -14.41
C LEU A 116 -17.45 13.72 -12.98
N ALA A 117 -16.64 14.51 -12.27
CA ALA A 117 -16.92 14.95 -10.90
C ALA A 117 -17.48 16.37 -10.86
N ARG A 118 -18.25 16.73 -9.83
CA ARG A 118 -18.71 18.11 -9.63
C ARG A 118 -17.53 19.06 -9.44
N ALA A 119 -17.62 20.27 -9.97
CA ALA A 119 -16.57 21.29 -9.82
C ALA A 119 -16.24 21.61 -8.33
N GLU A 120 -17.23 21.51 -7.44
CA GLU A 120 -17.04 21.65 -5.99
C GLU A 120 -16.18 20.53 -5.41
N ASN A 121 -16.47 19.27 -5.76
CA ASN A 121 -15.68 18.12 -5.36
C ASN A 121 -14.23 18.27 -5.83
N ALA A 122 -14.05 18.79 -7.05
CA ALA A 122 -12.73 19.04 -7.60
C ALA A 122 -11.94 20.10 -6.81
N THR A 123 -12.59 21.20 -6.42
CA THR A 123 -11.99 22.26 -5.61
C THR A 123 -11.59 21.73 -4.24
N LEU A 124 -12.50 21.01 -3.57
CA LEU A 124 -12.26 20.45 -2.24
C LEU A 124 -11.14 19.40 -2.26
N ALA A 125 -11.04 18.60 -3.33
CA ALA A 125 -9.96 17.67 -3.55
C ALA A 125 -8.59 18.35 -3.66
N ASP A 126 -8.47 19.45 -4.42
CA ASP A 126 -7.22 20.22 -4.48
C ASP A 126 -6.85 20.80 -3.11
N GLU A 127 -7.83 21.26 -2.33
CA GLU A 127 -7.61 21.76 -0.96
C GLU A 127 -7.11 20.66 -0.02
N MET A 128 -7.77 19.49 -0.02
CA MET A 128 -7.37 18.34 0.81
C MET A 128 -5.99 17.81 0.45
N LEU A 129 -5.72 17.62 -0.85
CA LEU A 129 -4.43 17.11 -1.31
C LEU A 129 -3.30 18.13 -1.08
N SER A 130 -3.57 19.43 -1.27
CA SER A 130 -2.60 20.49 -0.93
C SER A 130 -2.31 20.54 0.57
N PHE A 131 -3.33 20.38 1.41
CA PHE A 131 -3.17 20.31 2.86
C PHE A 131 -2.35 19.09 3.29
N LEU A 132 -2.65 17.91 2.74
CA LEU A 132 -1.90 16.69 3.01
C LEU A 132 -0.42 16.86 2.62
N THR A 133 -0.16 17.32 1.41
CA THR A 133 1.21 17.46 0.89
C THR A 133 2.04 18.47 1.67
N SER A 134 1.42 19.54 2.17
CA SER A 134 2.13 20.57 2.94
C SER A 134 2.54 20.10 4.34
N ASN A 135 1.99 18.99 4.81
CA ASN A 135 2.11 18.55 6.20
C ASN A 135 2.63 17.12 6.35
N TYR A 136 2.55 16.31 5.30
CA TYR A 136 3.03 14.94 5.29
C TYR A 136 3.45 14.57 3.85
N GLU A 137 4.77 14.58 3.58
CA GLU A 137 5.32 14.37 2.23
C GLU A 137 4.92 13.01 1.62
N ASP A 138 4.75 11.98 2.47
CA ASP A 138 4.36 10.62 2.06
C ASP A 138 2.84 10.42 1.94
N ALA A 139 2.01 11.42 2.29
CA ALA A 139 0.54 11.29 2.29
C ALA A 139 0.00 10.83 0.94
N ILE A 140 0.53 11.42 -0.13
CA ILE A 140 0.02 11.16 -1.48
C ILE A 140 0.33 9.71 -1.88
N VAL A 141 1.54 9.23 -1.56
CA VAL A 141 1.96 7.84 -1.81
C VAL A 141 1.03 6.84 -1.10
N ILE A 142 0.66 7.13 0.15
CA ILE A 142 -0.27 6.29 0.91
C ILE A 142 -1.68 6.33 0.31
N CYS A 143 -2.17 7.51 -0.10
CA CYS A 143 -3.47 7.59 -0.77
C CYS A 143 -3.50 6.77 -2.07
N PHE A 144 -2.39 6.71 -2.82
CA PHE A 144 -2.26 5.87 -4.01
C PHE A 144 -2.14 4.37 -3.71
N SER A 145 -1.66 3.97 -2.52
CA SER A 145 -1.51 2.56 -2.15
C SER A 145 -2.80 1.94 -1.61
N ARG A 146 -3.56 2.66 -0.78
CA ARG A 146 -4.76 2.12 -0.08
C ARG A 146 -5.89 1.76 -1.04
N SER A 147 -6.12 2.59 -2.03
CA SER A 147 -7.14 2.42 -3.06
C SER A 147 -6.91 1.26 -4.04
N ARG A 148 -5.66 0.85 -4.25
CA ARG A 148 -5.34 -0.32 -5.08
C ARG A 148 -5.53 -1.63 -4.34
N LYS A 149 -5.26 -1.66 -3.02
CA LYS A 149 -5.49 -2.86 -2.18
C LYS A 149 -6.96 -3.28 -2.10
N GLY A 150 -7.90 -2.39 -2.42
CA GLY A 150 -9.33 -2.73 -2.50
C GLY A 150 -9.74 -3.43 -3.81
N ALA A 151 -8.98 -3.24 -4.89
CA ALA A 151 -9.30 -3.83 -6.21
C ALA A 151 -8.76 -5.27 -6.37
N ASP A 152 -7.72 -5.64 -5.62
CA ASP A 152 -7.15 -6.99 -5.59
C ASP A 152 -7.82 -7.85 -4.52
N LEU A 153 -8.96 -8.46 -4.86
CA LEU A 153 -9.49 -9.62 -4.12
C LEU A 153 -8.66 -10.90 -4.37
N THR A 154 -7.64 -10.84 -5.24
CA THR A 154 -6.64 -11.88 -5.46
C THR A 154 -5.33 -11.47 -4.79
N GLY A 155 -4.97 -12.14 -3.70
CA GLY A 155 -3.81 -11.83 -2.86
C GLY A 155 -2.43 -12.08 -3.47
N GLU A 156 -2.16 -11.57 -4.67
CA GLU A 156 -0.80 -11.39 -5.17
C GLU A 156 -0.49 -9.91 -5.27
N ASP A 157 0.36 -9.43 -4.36
CA ASP A 157 0.79 -8.05 -4.20
C ASP A 157 1.07 -7.35 -5.56
N GLY A 158 0.09 -6.61 -6.10
CA GLY A 158 0.22 -5.76 -7.28
C GLY A 158 0.84 -4.38 -6.98
N HIS A 159 1.84 -4.32 -6.09
CA HIS A 159 2.58 -3.08 -5.88
C HIS A 159 3.39 -2.76 -7.14
N ASN A 160 3.05 -1.67 -7.85
CA ASN A 160 3.83 -1.17 -9.00
C ASN A 160 5.34 -1.05 -8.68
N PHE A 161 5.71 -0.85 -7.43
CA PHE A 161 7.09 -0.68 -6.97
C PHE A 161 7.79 -1.97 -6.51
N ASN A 162 7.16 -3.14 -6.66
CA ASN A 162 7.70 -4.44 -6.20
C ASN A 162 9.14 -4.67 -6.63
N LYS A 163 9.49 -4.30 -7.86
CA LYS A 163 10.85 -4.46 -8.37
C LYS A 163 11.84 -3.51 -7.70
N ILE A 164 11.45 -2.27 -7.40
CA ILE A 164 12.29 -1.31 -6.68
C ILE A 164 12.53 -1.79 -5.25
N ASN A 165 11.48 -2.19 -4.53
CA ASN A 165 11.59 -2.68 -3.15
C ASN A 165 12.40 -3.99 -3.10
N ALA A 166 12.20 -4.89 -4.08
CA ALA A 166 12.99 -6.10 -4.20
C ALA A 166 14.48 -5.79 -4.44
N ILE A 167 14.79 -4.78 -5.29
CA ILE A 167 16.16 -4.31 -5.50
C ILE A 167 16.72 -3.76 -4.17
N GLU A 168 16.01 -2.86 -3.49
CA GLU A 168 16.47 -2.30 -2.22
C GLU A 168 16.76 -3.39 -1.18
N LYS A 169 15.85 -4.35 -1.00
CA LYS A 169 16.04 -5.48 -0.10
C LYS A 169 17.26 -6.32 -0.46
N THR A 170 17.47 -6.57 -1.74
CA THR A 170 18.65 -7.33 -2.23
C THR A 170 19.94 -6.56 -1.99
N ILE A 171 19.94 -5.26 -2.24
CA ILE A 171 21.09 -4.38 -2.04
C ILE A 171 21.45 -4.26 -0.56
N SER A 172 20.47 -4.08 0.32
CA SER A 172 20.67 -4.10 1.78
C SER A 172 21.27 -5.42 2.25
N TYR A 173 20.75 -6.56 1.77
CA TYR A 173 21.32 -7.87 2.08
C TYR A 173 22.79 -8.02 1.62
N LEU A 174 23.10 -7.61 0.38
CA LEU A 174 24.46 -7.69 -0.16
C LEU A 174 25.43 -6.79 0.63
N ASN A 175 24.98 -5.63 1.07
CA ASN A 175 25.76 -4.74 1.92
C ASN A 175 26.07 -5.39 3.28
N ASP A 176 25.06 -5.92 3.95
CA ASP A 176 25.20 -6.55 5.28
C ASP A 176 26.04 -7.83 5.22
N SER A 177 26.02 -8.53 4.09
CA SER A 177 26.73 -9.80 3.89
C SER A 177 28.11 -9.66 3.24
N ILE A 178 28.59 -8.43 3.00
CA ILE A 178 29.83 -8.18 2.25
C ILE A 178 31.06 -8.91 2.82
N TYR A 179 31.18 -8.96 4.15
CA TYR A 179 32.29 -9.64 4.82
C TYR A 179 32.28 -11.15 4.58
N LYS A 180 31.10 -11.76 4.43
CA LYS A 180 30.96 -13.19 4.12
C LYS A 180 31.45 -13.48 2.71
N PHE A 181 31.10 -12.62 1.75
CA PHE A 181 31.60 -12.72 0.38
C PHE A 181 33.11 -12.51 0.29
N LEU A 182 33.69 -11.63 1.10
CA LEU A 182 35.15 -11.47 1.14
C LEU A 182 35.86 -12.72 1.68
N ARG A 183 35.31 -13.36 2.71
CA ARG A 183 35.90 -14.53 3.35
C ARG A 183 35.70 -15.83 2.56
N GLU A 184 34.52 -16.02 1.98
CA GLU A 184 34.08 -17.28 1.36
C GLU A 184 33.71 -17.12 -0.12
N ARG A 185 34.46 -16.27 -0.85
CA ARG A 185 34.30 -16.12 -2.30
C ARG A 185 34.65 -17.38 -3.05
N LYS A 186 33.85 -17.70 -4.06
CA LYS A 186 34.14 -18.80 -4.97
C LYS A 186 35.25 -18.40 -5.94
N SER A 187 36.25 -19.26 -6.07
CA SER A 187 37.29 -19.20 -7.10
C SER A 187 37.48 -20.56 -7.74
N PHE A 188 38.08 -20.57 -8.93
CA PHE A 188 38.76 -21.75 -9.45
C PHE A 188 40.25 -21.45 -9.58
N VAL A 189 41.08 -22.46 -9.38
CA VAL A 189 42.53 -22.32 -9.54
C VAL A 189 42.85 -22.40 -11.03
N ASN A 190 43.49 -21.36 -11.55
CA ASN A 190 44.06 -21.36 -12.89
C ASN A 190 45.58 -21.42 -12.76
N ASN A 191 46.25 -22.18 -13.62
CA ASN A 191 47.70 -22.19 -13.69
C ASN A 191 48.12 -21.29 -14.84
N GLU A 192 48.97 -20.31 -14.56
CA GLU A 192 49.56 -19.44 -15.59
C GLU A 192 51.05 -19.70 -15.69
N LEU A 193 51.53 -19.80 -16.93
CA LEU A 193 52.94 -19.94 -17.25
C LEU A 193 53.59 -18.56 -17.25
N ILE A 194 54.54 -18.33 -16.34
CA ILE A 194 55.37 -17.12 -16.33
C ILE A 194 56.83 -17.47 -16.62
N LEU A 195 57.54 -16.56 -17.28
CA LEU A 195 58.99 -16.68 -17.51
C LEU A 195 59.73 -15.88 -16.45
N SER A 196 60.65 -16.51 -15.72
CA SER A 196 61.43 -15.90 -14.65
C SER A 196 62.91 -16.25 -14.79
N GLU A 197 63.80 -15.31 -14.49
CA GLU A 197 65.26 -15.51 -14.52
C GLU A 197 65.71 -16.60 -13.53
N ASN A 198 64.99 -16.76 -12.40
CA ASN A 198 65.24 -17.76 -11.37
C ASN A 198 64.10 -18.80 -11.26
N GLY A 199 63.37 -19.03 -12.36
CA GLY A 199 62.26 -19.99 -12.39
C GLY A 199 62.73 -21.45 -12.28
N GLN A 200 61.84 -22.35 -11.88
CA GLN A 200 62.01 -23.79 -12.11
C GLN A 200 60.75 -24.31 -12.78
N PRO A 201 60.84 -25.23 -13.76
CA PRO A 201 59.66 -25.85 -14.35
C PRO A 201 58.91 -26.66 -13.29
N THR A 202 57.81 -26.11 -12.79
CA THR A 202 57.03 -26.67 -11.67
C THR A 202 55.82 -27.49 -12.10
N GLY A 203 55.46 -27.49 -13.39
CA GLY A 203 54.27 -28.17 -13.90
C GLY A 203 54.34 -28.62 -15.37
N PRO A 204 53.30 -29.31 -15.87
CA PRO A 204 53.29 -29.94 -17.18
C PRO A 204 53.46 -28.97 -18.36
N ASP A 205 52.84 -27.80 -18.30
CA ASP A 205 52.93 -26.78 -19.35
C ASP A 205 54.30 -26.11 -19.35
N SER A 206 54.91 -25.95 -18.17
CA SER A 206 56.29 -25.45 -18.05
C SER A 206 57.34 -26.42 -18.59
N VAL A 207 57.13 -27.73 -18.39
CA VAL A 207 57.97 -28.77 -18.98
C VAL A 207 57.75 -28.84 -20.49
N TYR A 208 56.50 -28.80 -20.95
CA TYR A 208 56.18 -28.77 -22.38
C TYR A 208 56.82 -27.57 -23.07
N TRP A 209 56.71 -26.38 -22.48
CA TRP A 209 57.36 -25.17 -23.00
C TRP A 209 58.88 -25.34 -23.12
N ALA A 210 59.54 -25.90 -22.10
CA ALA A 210 60.98 -26.15 -22.16
C ALA A 210 61.34 -27.12 -23.30
N LEU A 211 60.57 -28.20 -23.47
CA LEU A 211 60.80 -29.19 -24.53
C LEU A 211 60.50 -28.66 -25.93
N THR A 212 59.61 -27.69 -26.10
CA THR A 212 59.30 -27.09 -27.41
C THR A 212 60.20 -25.92 -27.79
N ASN A 213 60.90 -25.32 -26.83
CA ASN A 213 61.78 -24.17 -27.05
C ASN A 213 63.26 -24.57 -26.89
N LEU A 214 63.68 -25.69 -27.49
CA LEU A 214 65.08 -26.14 -27.42
C LEU A 214 66.04 -25.24 -28.20
N ASP A 215 65.53 -24.47 -29.15
CA ASP A 215 66.26 -23.47 -29.94
C ASP A 215 66.83 -22.33 -29.08
N LYS A 216 66.23 -22.09 -27.89
CA LYS A 216 66.65 -21.05 -26.95
C LYS A 216 67.66 -21.55 -25.90
N LEU A 217 68.11 -22.80 -25.99
CA LEU A 217 69.14 -23.35 -25.11
C LEU A 217 70.53 -22.89 -25.57
N SER A 218 71.29 -22.32 -24.64
CA SER A 218 72.72 -22.04 -24.83
C SER A 218 73.57 -23.01 -24.00
N PRO A 219 74.75 -23.44 -24.48
CA PRO A 219 75.71 -24.18 -23.66
C PRO A 219 76.17 -23.30 -22.50
N ALA A 220 76.17 -23.85 -21.28
CA ALA A 220 76.43 -23.08 -20.07
C ALA A 220 77.66 -23.60 -19.32
N ASN A 221 78.40 -22.68 -18.69
CA ASN A 221 79.46 -23.02 -17.75
C ASN A 221 78.85 -23.52 -16.44
N GLN A 222 79.63 -24.26 -15.63
CA GLN A 222 79.14 -24.93 -14.41
C GLN A 222 78.38 -24.01 -13.43
N GLU A 223 78.64 -22.70 -13.44
CA GLU A 223 78.00 -21.73 -12.55
C GLU A 223 76.62 -21.26 -13.04
N ASP A 224 76.33 -21.35 -14.35
CA ASP A 224 75.12 -20.81 -14.99
C ASP A 224 74.15 -21.92 -15.48
N VAL A 225 74.47 -23.19 -15.26
CA VAL A 225 73.65 -24.32 -15.72
C VAL A 225 72.30 -24.33 -15.00
N ASN A 226 71.21 -24.30 -15.78
CA ASN A 226 69.86 -24.49 -15.24
C ASN A 226 69.16 -25.77 -15.73
N ILE A 227 69.68 -26.42 -16.77
CA ILE A 227 69.18 -27.71 -17.27
C ILE A 227 70.34 -28.64 -17.60
N TYR A 228 70.18 -29.93 -17.26
CA TYR A 228 71.11 -30.98 -17.66
C TYR A 228 70.47 -31.90 -18.70
N PHE A 229 71.18 -32.11 -19.80
CA PHE A 229 70.82 -33.10 -20.82
C PHE A 229 72.05 -33.92 -21.19
N ASN A 230 71.98 -35.25 -21.06
CA ASN A 230 73.10 -36.18 -21.35
C ASN A 230 74.43 -35.75 -20.70
N ASN A 231 74.43 -35.42 -19.42
CA ASN A 231 75.59 -34.96 -18.64
C ASN A 231 76.29 -33.70 -19.17
N ARG A 232 75.60 -32.89 -20.01
CA ARG A 232 76.03 -31.55 -20.42
C ARG A 232 75.08 -30.51 -19.84
N GLY A 233 75.65 -29.40 -19.38
CA GLY A 233 74.91 -28.28 -18.82
C GLY A 233 74.49 -27.28 -19.89
N TYR A 234 73.24 -26.85 -19.83
CA TYR A 234 72.65 -25.85 -20.71
C TYR A 234 71.91 -24.78 -19.89
N HIS A 235 71.70 -23.62 -20.50
CA HIS A 235 71.05 -22.47 -19.89
C HIS A 235 69.91 -21.92 -20.77
N TYR A 236 68.79 -21.64 -20.12
CA TYR A 236 67.76 -20.71 -20.59
C TYR A 236 67.87 -19.36 -19.87
N ASP A 237 67.92 -18.25 -20.62
CA ASP A 237 67.93 -16.89 -20.03
C ASP A 237 66.70 -16.59 -19.16
N LYS A 238 65.55 -17.20 -19.49
CA LYS A 238 64.33 -17.14 -18.69
C LYS A 238 63.68 -18.52 -18.62
N LEU A 239 63.48 -19.00 -17.40
CA LEU A 239 62.90 -20.31 -17.13
C LEU A 239 61.37 -20.23 -16.97
N PRO A 240 60.63 -21.18 -17.54
CA PRO A 240 59.19 -21.28 -17.34
C PRO A 240 58.88 -21.74 -15.92
N LYS A 241 57.91 -21.09 -15.28
CA LYS A 241 57.36 -21.46 -13.97
C LYS A 241 55.85 -21.37 -14.03
N GLU A 242 55.16 -22.41 -13.57
CA GLU A 242 53.71 -22.35 -13.37
C GLU A 242 53.39 -21.76 -12.01
N ILE A 243 52.54 -20.74 -12.00
CA ILE A 243 51.97 -20.18 -10.78
C ILE A 243 50.46 -20.42 -10.76
N SER A 244 49.96 -20.85 -9.61
CA SER A 244 48.54 -21.02 -9.38
C SER A 244 47.91 -19.71 -8.93
N ILE A 245 47.02 -19.15 -9.75
CA ILE A 245 46.27 -17.93 -9.48
C ILE A 245 44.80 -18.29 -9.28
N ASN A 246 44.20 -17.75 -8.21
CA ASN A 246 42.77 -17.87 -7.99
C ASN A 246 42.02 -16.96 -8.95
N ASN A 247 41.29 -17.55 -9.89
CA ASN A 247 40.39 -16.84 -10.78
C ASN A 247 38.98 -16.79 -10.17
N TYR A 248 38.47 -15.58 -9.97
CA TYR A 248 37.16 -15.32 -9.37
C TYR A 248 36.05 -15.09 -10.42
N ASP A 249 36.37 -15.23 -11.70
CA ASP A 249 35.43 -15.09 -12.81
C ASP A 249 34.56 -16.35 -13.01
N VAL A 250 33.90 -16.78 -11.93
CA VAL A 250 33.01 -17.95 -11.87
C VAL A 250 31.55 -17.55 -12.01
N TYR A 251 30.72 -18.48 -12.48
CA TYR A 251 29.29 -18.27 -12.69
C TYR A 251 28.60 -17.57 -11.51
N GLU A 252 28.86 -18.02 -10.28
CA GLU A 252 28.22 -17.46 -9.08
C GLU A 252 28.52 -15.98 -8.87
N ASN A 253 29.78 -15.58 -9.07
CA ASN A 253 30.19 -14.20 -8.93
C ASN A 253 29.67 -13.36 -10.11
N ARG A 254 29.64 -13.95 -11.32
CA ARG A 254 29.08 -13.31 -12.51
C ARG A 254 27.59 -12.99 -12.33
N VAL A 255 26.80 -13.89 -11.73
CA VAL A 255 25.37 -13.65 -11.45
C VAL A 255 25.19 -12.40 -10.58
N ILE A 256 25.92 -12.29 -9.46
CA ILE A 256 25.80 -11.16 -8.53
C ILE A 256 26.22 -9.85 -9.20
N ASN A 257 27.39 -9.82 -9.85
CA ASN A 257 27.88 -8.60 -10.51
C ASN A 257 27.02 -8.20 -11.72
N SER A 258 26.44 -9.17 -12.44
CA SER A 258 25.52 -8.90 -13.56
C SER A 258 24.17 -8.37 -13.07
N PHE A 259 23.68 -8.85 -11.94
CA PHE A 259 22.50 -8.31 -11.28
C PHE A 259 22.72 -6.85 -10.86
N LEU A 260 23.82 -6.54 -10.17
CA LEU A 260 24.11 -5.15 -9.74
C LEU A 260 24.18 -4.18 -10.92
N ALA A 261 24.80 -4.58 -12.03
CA ALA A 261 24.82 -3.79 -13.26
C ALA A 261 23.42 -3.64 -13.87
N SER A 262 22.64 -4.73 -13.94
CA SER A 262 21.27 -4.70 -14.49
C SER A 262 20.31 -3.88 -13.64
N ALA A 263 20.48 -3.88 -12.32
CA ALA A 263 19.70 -3.08 -11.38
C ALA A 263 20.02 -1.59 -11.54
N GLU A 264 21.30 -1.24 -11.69
CA GLU A 264 21.72 0.13 -11.98
C GLU A 264 21.14 0.63 -13.31
N ASP A 265 21.30 -0.13 -14.39
CA ASP A 265 20.77 0.22 -15.72
C ASP A 265 19.25 0.38 -15.68
N PHE A 266 18.54 -0.51 -14.98
CA PHE A 266 17.09 -0.43 -14.80
C PHE A 266 16.66 0.83 -14.06
N LEU A 267 17.35 1.22 -12.97
CA LEU A 267 17.01 2.42 -12.21
C LEU A 267 17.29 3.71 -13.02
N TYR A 268 18.35 3.74 -13.83
CA TYR A 268 18.59 4.85 -14.75
C TYR A 268 17.55 4.94 -15.87
N GLN A 269 17.17 3.81 -16.48
CA GLN A 269 16.09 3.78 -17.47
C GLN A 269 14.77 4.28 -16.87
N LEU A 270 14.48 3.90 -15.62
CA LEU A 270 13.31 4.35 -14.90
C LEU A 270 13.33 5.88 -14.67
N LYS A 271 14.49 6.43 -14.33
CA LYS A 271 14.70 7.88 -14.20
C LYS A 271 14.48 8.61 -15.53
N GLU A 272 14.96 8.07 -16.65
CA GLU A 272 14.79 8.68 -17.97
C GLU A 272 13.33 8.66 -18.44
N GLN A 273 12.62 7.55 -18.23
CA GLN A 273 11.20 7.44 -18.61
C GLN A 273 10.32 8.46 -17.89
N TYR A 274 10.68 8.87 -16.67
CA TYR A 274 9.97 9.90 -15.93
C TYR A 274 10.10 11.30 -16.54
N GLY A 275 11.27 11.64 -17.09
CA GLY A 275 11.55 12.98 -17.60
C GLY A 275 10.84 13.35 -18.91
N VAL A 276 10.20 12.40 -19.59
CA VAL A 276 9.66 12.57 -20.96
C VAL A 276 8.12 12.73 -20.98
N SER A 277 7.42 12.53 -19.86
CA SER A 277 5.95 12.57 -19.81
C SER A 277 5.38 13.99 -19.59
N ASP A 278 5.73 14.94 -20.48
CA ASP A 278 5.08 16.26 -20.54
C ASP A 278 4.09 16.30 -21.73
N ALA A 279 2.84 15.93 -21.48
CA ALA A 279 1.75 16.20 -22.42
C ALA A 279 0.49 16.63 -21.67
N ALA A 280 0.50 17.86 -21.17
CA ALA A 280 -0.68 18.52 -20.63
C ALA A 280 -1.72 18.73 -21.74
N HIS A 281 -2.81 17.94 -21.71
CA HIS A 281 -4.00 18.25 -22.50
C HIS A 281 -4.85 19.26 -21.73
N TYR A 282 -4.83 20.52 -22.19
CA TYR A 282 -5.73 21.56 -21.71
C TYR A 282 -7.10 21.37 -22.37
N TYR A 283 -8.09 20.98 -21.58
CA TYR A 283 -9.50 21.17 -21.92
C TYR A 283 -10.19 21.89 -20.77
N THR A 284 -10.53 23.15 -21.02
CA THR A 284 -11.43 23.94 -20.17
C THR A 284 -12.80 23.84 -20.81
N ASP A 285 -13.65 22.97 -20.28
CA ASP A 285 -15.08 23.02 -20.59
C ASP A 285 -15.85 23.50 -19.37
N ASN A 286 -16.60 24.59 -19.56
CA ASN A 286 -17.36 25.29 -18.54
C ASN A 286 -18.68 24.54 -18.29
N SER A 287 -18.61 23.44 -17.54
CA SER A 287 -19.77 22.66 -17.11
C SER A 287 -19.76 22.47 -15.58
N GLU A 288 -20.92 22.22 -14.98
CA GLU A 288 -21.06 21.89 -13.54
C GLU A 288 -20.22 20.66 -13.13
N TYR A 289 -19.92 19.79 -14.11
CA TYR A 289 -19.06 18.62 -13.98
C TYR A 289 -17.76 18.82 -14.77
N VAL A 290 -16.62 18.49 -14.18
CA VAL A 290 -15.29 18.69 -14.76
C VAL A 290 -14.50 17.38 -14.78
N ARG A 291 -13.67 17.21 -15.81
CA ARG A 291 -12.63 16.18 -15.79
C ARG A 291 -11.56 16.58 -14.79
N PHE A 292 -11.26 15.66 -13.86
CA PHE A 292 -10.36 15.92 -12.74
C PHE A 292 -8.86 15.75 -13.08
N ASP A 293 -8.56 15.53 -14.36
CA ASP A 293 -7.23 15.16 -14.87
C ASP A 293 -6.13 16.19 -14.50
N HIS A 294 -6.43 17.48 -14.52
CA HIS A 294 -5.45 18.53 -14.25
C HIS A 294 -5.00 18.55 -12.78
N THR A 295 -5.93 18.58 -11.83
CA THR A 295 -5.64 18.55 -10.39
C THR A 295 -4.90 17.26 -10.04
N MET A 296 -5.34 16.15 -10.61
CA MET A 296 -4.74 14.84 -10.39
C MET A 296 -3.30 14.76 -10.94
N THR A 297 -3.04 15.31 -12.13
CA THR A 297 -1.69 15.32 -12.75
C THR A 297 -0.68 16.05 -11.86
N LYS A 298 -1.07 17.18 -11.26
CA LYS A 298 -0.25 17.94 -10.30
C LYS A 298 0.17 17.05 -9.11
N PHE A 299 -0.77 16.40 -8.44
CA PHE A 299 -0.45 15.59 -7.25
C PHE A 299 0.24 14.27 -7.58
N THR A 300 -0.07 13.69 -8.73
CA THR A 300 0.64 12.51 -9.26
C THR A 300 2.11 12.83 -9.49
N ARG A 301 2.40 13.98 -10.09
CA ARG A 301 3.76 14.46 -10.24
C ARG A 301 4.45 14.62 -8.89
N MET A 302 3.79 15.22 -7.91
CA MET A 302 4.36 15.37 -6.56
C MET A 302 4.67 14.01 -5.90
N ALA A 303 3.76 13.03 -6.00
CA ALA A 303 4.01 11.67 -5.48
C ALA A 303 5.16 10.97 -6.21
N LEU A 304 5.22 11.14 -7.54
CA LEU A 304 6.31 10.60 -8.34
C LEU A 304 7.64 11.29 -8.03
N ASP A 305 7.66 12.60 -7.77
CA ASP A 305 8.88 13.33 -7.37
C ASP A 305 9.44 12.79 -6.05
N VAL A 306 8.59 12.50 -5.06
CA VAL A 306 9.01 11.86 -3.79
C VAL A 306 9.62 10.48 -4.06
N LYS A 307 8.94 9.65 -4.86
CA LYS A 307 9.47 8.32 -5.23
C LYS A 307 10.73 8.40 -6.08
N MET A 308 10.87 9.44 -6.91
CA MET A 308 12.08 9.64 -7.69
C MET A 308 13.27 9.98 -6.79
N LYS A 309 13.07 10.76 -5.72
CA LYS A 309 14.13 10.98 -4.71
C LYS A 309 14.58 9.68 -4.05
N GLU A 310 13.65 8.78 -3.72
CA GLU A 310 13.98 7.45 -3.20
C GLU A 310 14.79 6.61 -4.21
N VAL A 311 14.37 6.62 -5.48
CA VAL A 311 15.09 5.95 -6.58
C VAL A 311 16.49 6.53 -6.75
N GLU A 312 16.67 7.85 -6.70
CA GLU A 312 17.97 8.49 -6.77
C GLU A 312 18.89 8.08 -5.61
N ALA A 313 18.37 8.03 -4.39
CA ALA A 313 19.10 7.52 -3.24
C ALA A 313 19.49 6.05 -3.42
N LEU A 314 18.60 5.23 -3.99
CA LEU A 314 18.87 3.82 -4.29
C LEU A 314 19.92 3.65 -5.38
N ILE A 315 19.93 4.49 -6.43
CA ILE A 315 20.97 4.50 -7.47
C ILE A 315 22.34 4.69 -6.83
N VAL A 316 22.48 5.68 -5.92
CA VAL A 316 23.74 5.93 -5.21
C VAL A 316 24.16 4.70 -4.39
N LYS A 317 23.22 4.06 -3.67
CA LYS A 317 23.50 2.82 -2.92
C LYS A 317 23.97 1.69 -3.85
N VAL A 318 23.29 1.47 -4.98
CA VAL A 318 23.62 0.41 -5.95
C VAL A 318 25.00 0.63 -6.55
N VAL A 319 25.32 1.85 -6.99
CA VAL A 319 26.63 2.20 -7.56
C VAL A 319 27.74 1.95 -6.53
N ASN A 320 27.55 2.37 -5.29
CA ASN A 320 28.52 2.13 -4.21
C ASN A 320 28.75 0.63 -3.99
N ILE A 321 27.68 -0.17 -3.90
CA ILE A 321 27.78 -1.61 -3.67
C ILE A 321 28.37 -2.33 -4.89
N ARG A 322 28.04 -1.92 -6.12
CA ARG A 322 28.66 -2.44 -7.35
C ARG A 322 30.16 -2.23 -7.36
N THR A 323 30.63 -1.02 -7.06
CA THR A 323 32.08 -0.73 -7.02
C THR A 323 32.81 -1.53 -5.94
N LEU A 324 32.15 -1.78 -4.80
CA LEU A 324 32.68 -2.65 -3.75
C LEU A 324 32.74 -4.13 -4.18
N PHE A 325 31.65 -4.65 -4.74
CA PHE A 325 31.58 -6.07 -5.15
C PHE A 325 32.53 -6.40 -6.31
N LEU A 326 32.79 -5.46 -7.22
CA LEU A 326 33.84 -5.61 -8.23
C LEU A 326 35.24 -5.81 -7.64
N LYS A 327 35.51 -5.30 -6.42
CA LYS A 327 36.76 -5.52 -5.69
C LYS A 327 36.74 -6.82 -4.87
N VAL A 328 35.59 -7.17 -4.29
CA VAL A 328 35.44 -8.33 -3.40
C VAL A 328 35.39 -9.65 -4.19
N ILE A 329 34.58 -9.69 -5.26
CA ILE A 329 34.39 -10.83 -6.16
C ILE A 329 34.63 -10.41 -7.62
N PRO A 330 35.90 -10.23 -8.04
CA PRO A 330 36.19 -9.74 -9.39
C PRO A 330 35.76 -10.76 -10.45
N SER A 331 34.74 -10.42 -11.25
CA SER A 331 34.23 -11.26 -12.34
C SER A 331 33.77 -10.41 -13.51
N LYS A 332 33.77 -10.98 -14.71
CA LYS A 332 33.17 -10.35 -15.89
C LYS A 332 31.65 -10.33 -15.72
N TYR A 333 31.01 -9.18 -15.94
CA TYR A 333 29.54 -9.14 -15.99
C TYR A 333 29.06 -9.47 -17.40
N LYS A 334 27.88 -10.09 -17.51
CA LYS A 334 27.16 -10.31 -18.78
C LYS A 334 25.73 -9.81 -18.60
N VAL A 335 25.15 -9.24 -19.65
CA VAL A 335 23.74 -8.82 -19.61
C VAL A 335 22.86 -10.07 -19.43
N ALA A 336 21.88 -9.99 -18.51
CA ALA A 336 20.85 -10.99 -18.27
C ALA A 336 21.36 -12.42 -17.97
N VAL A 337 22.04 -12.60 -16.83
CA VAL A 337 22.38 -13.93 -16.30
C VAL A 337 21.38 -14.32 -15.20
N PRO A 338 20.35 -15.13 -15.49
CA PRO A 338 19.41 -15.55 -14.45
C PRO A 338 20.12 -16.44 -13.41
N PRO A 339 19.80 -16.30 -12.11
CA PRO A 339 20.36 -17.13 -11.07
C PRO A 339 19.85 -18.57 -11.21
N ARG A 340 20.78 -19.52 -11.38
CA ARG A 340 20.51 -20.96 -11.27
C ARG A 340 21.18 -21.47 -10.01
N MET A 341 20.41 -22.13 -9.14
CA MET A 341 20.95 -22.63 -7.88
C MET A 341 22.00 -23.73 -8.16
N THR A 342 23.28 -23.41 -7.99
CA THR A 342 24.38 -24.37 -8.14
C THR A 342 24.62 -25.14 -6.84
N SER A 343 25.38 -26.23 -6.89
CA SER A 343 25.79 -26.97 -5.69
C SER A 343 26.57 -26.09 -4.69
N TYR A 344 27.37 -25.15 -5.19
CA TYR A 344 28.08 -24.18 -4.35
C TYR A 344 27.12 -23.15 -3.73
N ALA A 345 26.20 -22.59 -4.52
CA ALA A 345 25.24 -21.62 -4.02
C ALA A 345 24.28 -22.25 -3.00
N ALA A 346 23.83 -23.48 -3.23
CA ALA A 346 22.95 -24.22 -2.33
C ALA A 346 23.58 -24.52 -0.96
N THR A 347 24.90 -24.77 -0.93
CA THR A 347 25.62 -25.12 0.30
C THR A 347 26.03 -23.90 1.12
N ARG A 348 26.32 -22.76 0.48
CA ARG A 348 26.72 -21.52 1.15
C ARG A 348 25.52 -20.59 1.34
N HIS A 349 25.07 -20.44 2.59
CA HIS A 349 23.90 -19.64 2.94
C HIS A 349 23.89 -18.23 2.32
N HIS A 350 25.03 -17.53 2.30
CA HIS A 350 25.09 -16.17 1.77
C HIS A 350 24.92 -16.10 0.24
N TYR A 351 25.39 -17.10 -0.51
CA TYR A 351 25.10 -17.22 -1.94
C TYR A 351 23.65 -17.65 -2.18
N ARG A 352 23.13 -18.59 -1.38
CA ARG A 352 21.74 -19.07 -1.52
C ARG A 352 20.73 -17.95 -1.39
N GLU A 353 20.83 -17.16 -0.32
CA GLU A 353 19.91 -16.05 -0.09
C GLU A 353 20.07 -14.94 -1.14
N ALA A 354 21.30 -14.61 -1.53
CA ALA A 354 21.53 -13.66 -2.62
C ALA A 354 20.86 -14.14 -3.92
N PHE A 355 20.98 -15.42 -4.26
CA PHE A 355 20.37 -16.01 -5.46
C PHE A 355 18.84 -15.97 -5.39
N ASN A 356 18.25 -16.32 -4.24
CA ASN A 356 16.80 -16.25 -4.04
C ASN A 356 16.26 -14.82 -4.18
N LEU A 357 16.97 -13.84 -3.60
CA LEU A 357 16.58 -12.42 -3.68
C LEU A 357 16.70 -11.89 -5.11
N ILE A 358 17.79 -12.21 -5.81
CA ILE A 358 17.99 -11.85 -7.22
C ILE A 358 16.90 -12.48 -8.11
N GLU A 359 16.54 -13.74 -7.86
CA GLU A 359 15.47 -14.41 -8.60
C GLU A 359 14.12 -13.70 -8.40
N ARG A 360 13.80 -13.33 -7.15
CA ARG A 360 12.60 -12.54 -6.84
C ARG A 360 12.60 -11.20 -7.58
N CYS A 361 13.73 -10.51 -7.66
CA CYS A 361 13.83 -9.26 -8.43
C CYS A 361 13.57 -9.45 -9.93
N TYR A 362 14.02 -10.55 -10.53
CA TYR A 362 13.79 -10.81 -11.95
C TYR A 362 12.34 -11.23 -12.24
N ARG A 363 11.66 -11.86 -11.28
CA ARG A 363 10.23 -12.20 -11.38
C ARG A 363 9.31 -11.03 -11.07
N ALA A 364 9.78 -10.04 -10.30
CA ALA A 364 9.00 -8.86 -9.97
C ALA A 364 8.68 -8.04 -11.23
N GLN A 365 7.42 -7.64 -11.37
CA GLN A 365 6.97 -6.78 -12.46
C GLN A 365 7.60 -5.39 -12.34
N ALA A 366 8.02 -4.82 -13.47
CA ALA A 366 8.51 -3.46 -13.50
C ALA A 366 7.33 -2.47 -13.30
N PRO A 367 7.55 -1.35 -12.59
CA PRO A 367 6.57 -0.28 -12.52
C PRO A 367 6.23 0.21 -13.93
N ASP A 368 4.93 0.22 -14.24
CA ASP A 368 4.40 0.84 -15.45
C ASP A 368 4.04 2.30 -15.12
N PHE A 369 4.87 3.24 -15.58
CA PHE A 369 4.63 4.68 -15.47
C PHE A 369 3.87 5.25 -16.68
N SER A 370 3.33 4.41 -17.58
CA SER A 370 2.50 4.88 -18.67
C SER A 370 1.32 5.70 -18.12
N GLN A 371 1.11 6.87 -18.77
CA GLN A 371 0.18 7.90 -18.35
C GLN A 371 -1.19 7.29 -18.00
N ASN A 372 -1.67 7.57 -16.79
CA ASN A 372 -2.97 7.21 -16.18
C ASN A 372 -3.03 6.02 -15.21
N LYS A 373 -2.16 5.01 -15.27
CA LYS A 373 -2.30 3.86 -14.33
C LYS A 373 -1.98 4.19 -12.86
N LEU A 374 -1.09 5.16 -12.61
CA LEU A 374 -0.85 5.65 -11.25
C LEU A 374 -2.07 6.42 -10.71
N LEU A 375 -2.78 7.15 -11.60
CA LEU A 375 -3.99 7.93 -11.27
C LEU A 375 -5.14 7.07 -10.79
N LEU A 376 -5.14 5.78 -11.18
CA LEU A 376 -6.15 4.82 -10.75
C LEU A 376 -6.17 4.62 -9.22
N GLY A 377 -5.13 5.02 -8.49
CA GLY A 377 -5.15 4.96 -7.04
C GLY A 377 -5.99 6.07 -6.40
N LEU A 378 -6.09 7.28 -6.92
CA LEU A 378 -6.74 8.36 -6.13
C LEU A 378 -8.28 8.43 -6.30
N LYS A 379 -8.93 7.40 -6.87
CA LYS A 379 -10.31 7.49 -7.38
C LYS A 379 -11.39 7.84 -6.35
N ASN A 380 -11.20 7.59 -5.05
CA ASN A 380 -12.25 7.80 -4.03
C ASN A 380 -11.92 8.99 -3.12
N LEU A 381 -12.66 10.10 -3.29
CA LEU A 381 -12.50 11.31 -2.47
C LEU A 381 -12.77 11.07 -0.98
N SER A 382 -13.54 10.03 -0.64
CA SER A 382 -13.83 9.68 0.75
C SER A 382 -12.57 9.24 1.50
N ILE A 383 -11.68 8.48 0.86
CA ILE A 383 -10.41 8.04 1.45
C ILE A 383 -9.47 9.23 1.67
N ILE A 384 -9.39 10.13 0.68
CA ILE A 384 -8.58 11.36 0.79
C ILE A 384 -9.09 12.24 1.93
N TYR A 385 -10.41 12.37 2.04
CA TYR A 385 -11.05 13.15 3.10
C TYR A 385 -10.80 12.56 4.49
N GLU A 386 -10.89 11.24 4.62
CA GLU A 386 -10.58 10.53 5.87
C GLU A 386 -9.13 10.78 6.30
N LEU A 387 -8.16 10.66 5.39
CA LEU A 387 -6.76 10.93 5.71
C LEU A 387 -6.52 12.40 6.05
N ALA A 388 -7.12 13.33 5.30
CA ALA A 388 -7.06 14.75 5.62
C ALA A 388 -7.64 15.03 7.01
N THR A 389 -8.76 14.38 7.33
CA THR A 389 -9.43 14.47 8.64
C THR A 389 -8.55 13.94 9.77
N LEU A 390 -7.85 12.81 9.57
CA LEU A 390 -6.89 12.28 10.56
C LEU A 390 -5.82 13.32 10.91
N LEU A 391 -5.24 13.96 9.89
CA LEU A 391 -4.18 14.95 10.08
C LEU A 391 -4.71 16.25 10.70
N MET A 392 -5.92 16.66 10.32
CA MET A 392 -6.59 17.79 10.96
C MET A 392 -6.90 17.50 12.43
N LEU A 393 -7.38 16.30 12.75
CA LEU A 393 -7.66 15.87 14.12
C LEU A 393 -6.38 15.90 14.96
N HIS A 394 -5.28 15.34 14.44
CA HIS A 394 -3.96 15.37 15.09
C HIS A 394 -3.54 16.79 15.49
N LYS A 395 -3.52 17.70 14.52
CA LYS A 395 -3.14 19.10 14.76
C LYS A 395 -4.07 19.81 15.73
N THR A 396 -5.36 19.52 15.65
CA THR A 396 -6.35 20.15 16.53
C THR A 396 -6.20 19.66 17.96
N ILE A 397 -5.91 18.37 18.17
CA ILE A 397 -5.63 17.80 19.49
C ILE A 397 -4.37 18.44 20.09
N GLU A 398 -3.27 18.49 19.35
CA GLU A 398 -2.02 19.12 19.80
C GLU A 398 -2.26 20.57 20.23
N LYS A 399 -2.96 21.35 19.40
CA LYS A 399 -3.29 22.75 19.67
C LYS A 399 -4.21 22.95 20.88
N VAL A 400 -5.29 22.17 20.99
CA VAL A 400 -6.32 22.37 22.03
C VAL A 400 -5.87 21.84 23.38
N PHE A 401 -5.23 20.68 23.41
CA PHE A 401 -4.81 20.04 24.67
C PHE A 401 -3.41 20.46 25.12
N ASP A 402 -2.62 21.10 24.24
CA ASP A 402 -1.22 21.44 24.49
C ASP A 402 -0.44 20.18 24.85
N VAL A 403 -0.49 19.20 23.94
CA VAL A 403 0.07 17.85 24.08
C VAL A 403 1.01 17.58 22.91
N GLY A 404 2.06 16.80 23.16
CA GLY A 404 2.91 16.23 22.12
C GLY A 404 2.59 14.76 21.89
N ILE A 405 2.92 14.26 20.69
CA ILE A 405 2.85 12.82 20.41
C ILE A 405 3.96 12.08 21.19
N SER A 406 3.57 11.06 21.96
CA SER A 406 4.50 10.23 22.73
C SER A 406 4.75 8.88 22.05
N VAL A 407 3.71 8.29 21.45
CA VAL A 407 3.80 7.00 20.75
C VAL A 407 3.02 7.05 19.45
N GLN A 408 3.61 6.52 18.39
CA GLN A 408 2.96 6.30 17.11
C GLN A 408 3.39 4.94 16.56
N ASN A 409 2.45 4.03 16.34
CA ASN A 409 2.75 2.71 15.84
C ASN A 409 1.58 2.07 15.07
N PHE A 410 1.89 0.99 14.39
CA PHE A 410 0.91 0.16 13.70
C PHE A 410 0.51 -1.03 14.59
N ARG A 411 -0.80 -1.24 14.71
CA ARG A 411 -1.41 -2.30 15.51
C ARG A 411 -2.27 -3.20 14.64
N GLN A 412 -1.95 -4.49 14.63
CA GLN A 412 -2.70 -5.48 13.89
C GLN A 412 -3.99 -5.86 14.63
N HIS A 413 -5.13 -5.69 13.96
CA HIS A 413 -6.43 -6.08 14.46
C HIS A 413 -6.85 -7.45 13.91
N ALA A 414 -7.26 -8.36 14.81
CA ALA A 414 -7.83 -9.67 14.50
C ALA A 414 -8.85 -10.04 15.57
N ASP A 415 -9.76 -10.97 15.28
CA ASP A 415 -10.80 -11.41 16.22
C ASP A 415 -10.25 -12.14 17.45
N TYR A 416 -9.07 -12.75 17.32
CA TYR A 416 -8.31 -13.36 18.42
C TYR A 416 -7.38 -12.38 19.17
N ASN A 417 -7.33 -11.10 18.77
CA ASN A 417 -6.55 -10.07 19.44
C ASN A 417 -7.43 -9.24 20.40
N PRO A 418 -6.86 -8.62 21.45
CA PRO A 418 -7.59 -7.69 22.31
C PRO A 418 -8.02 -6.42 21.53
N PHE A 419 -8.98 -5.68 22.08
CA PHE A 419 -9.36 -4.39 21.52
C PHE A 419 -8.16 -3.44 21.46
N GLY A 420 -8.07 -2.66 20.38
CA GLY A 420 -6.91 -1.81 20.10
C GLY A 420 -5.74 -2.54 19.43
N GLY A 421 -5.83 -3.85 19.18
CA GLY A 421 -4.85 -4.60 18.40
C GLY A 421 -3.52 -4.85 19.11
N ILE A 422 -2.59 -5.52 18.42
CA ILE A 422 -1.25 -5.82 18.92
C ILE A 422 -0.23 -5.07 18.07
N GLU A 423 0.76 -4.45 18.70
CA GLU A 423 1.86 -3.79 18.01
C GLU A 423 2.66 -4.78 17.17
N VAL A 424 2.85 -4.43 15.90
CA VAL A 424 3.67 -5.17 14.93
C VAL A 424 4.47 -4.16 14.10
N GLU A 425 5.52 -4.63 13.43
CA GLU A 425 6.27 -3.81 12.48
C GLU A 425 5.33 -3.34 11.36
N SER A 426 5.32 -2.03 11.09
CA SER A 426 4.40 -1.44 10.11
C SER A 426 4.68 -1.99 8.72
N PRO A 427 3.67 -2.55 8.03
CA PRO A 427 3.85 -2.94 6.64
C PRO A 427 4.17 -1.73 5.77
N GLU A 428 4.95 -1.92 4.70
CA GLU A 428 5.30 -0.85 3.77
C GLU A 428 4.04 -0.21 3.15
N GLY A 429 4.01 1.13 3.13
CA GLY A 429 2.94 1.91 2.52
C GLY A 429 1.62 1.95 3.31
N ILE A 430 1.62 1.55 4.58
CA ILE A 430 0.48 1.67 5.50
C ILE A 430 0.81 2.72 6.57
N ILE A 431 -0.18 3.55 6.93
CA ILE A 431 -0.03 4.51 8.02
C ILE A 431 -0.22 3.85 9.38
N ASN A 432 0.46 4.42 10.38
CA ASN A 432 0.19 4.09 11.77
C ASN A 432 -1.29 4.30 12.08
N ASN A 433 -1.85 3.37 12.84
CA ASN A 433 -3.27 3.37 13.19
C ASN A 433 -3.50 3.58 14.71
N TYR A 434 -2.43 3.79 15.47
CA TYR A 434 -2.49 4.16 16.87
C TYR A 434 -1.58 5.36 17.14
N PHE A 435 -2.14 6.36 17.82
CA PHE A 435 -1.47 7.59 18.21
C PHE A 435 -1.76 7.88 19.68
N LEU A 436 -0.71 8.12 20.47
CA LEU A 436 -0.81 8.52 21.86
C LEU A 436 -0.25 9.93 22.02
N PHE A 437 -1.06 10.83 22.57
CA PHE A 437 -0.63 12.16 22.97
C PHE A 437 -0.68 12.27 24.48
N GLU A 438 0.33 12.91 25.05
CA GLU A 438 0.47 12.97 26.49
C GLU A 438 1.04 14.31 26.94
N ASN A 439 0.52 14.81 28.06
CA ASN A 439 1.16 15.83 28.87
C ASN A 439 0.95 15.52 30.36
N GLU A 440 1.24 16.46 31.25
CA GLU A 440 1.07 16.26 32.69
C GLU A 440 -0.39 16.02 33.12
N LYS A 441 -1.37 16.52 32.36
CA LYS A 441 -2.79 16.53 32.74
C LYS A 441 -3.64 15.51 31.99
N PHE A 442 -3.31 15.25 30.74
CA PHE A 442 -4.12 14.46 29.81
C PHE A 442 -3.31 13.34 29.18
N LEU A 443 -4.01 12.23 28.95
CA LEU A 443 -3.58 11.13 28.10
C LEU A 443 -4.65 10.94 27.02
N ILE A 444 -4.28 11.07 25.75
CA ILE A 444 -5.20 11.05 24.62
C ILE A 444 -4.79 9.95 23.66
N GLU A 445 -5.66 8.96 23.48
CA GLU A 445 -5.49 7.88 22.51
C GLU A 445 -6.36 8.16 21.29
N VAL A 446 -5.77 8.11 20.11
CA VAL A 446 -6.49 8.10 18.82
C VAL A 446 -6.22 6.77 18.15
N LEU A 447 -7.29 6.00 17.97
CA LEU A 447 -7.30 4.75 17.23
C LEU A 447 -7.95 5.00 15.87
N TYR A 448 -7.20 4.78 14.79
CA TYR A 448 -7.65 4.96 13.42
C TYR A 448 -8.05 3.60 12.83
N GLU A 449 -9.24 3.51 12.23
CA GLU A 449 -9.81 2.26 11.66
C GLU A 449 -9.75 1.06 12.63
N ALA A 450 -10.00 1.30 13.92
CA ALA A 450 -9.95 0.24 14.91
C ALA A 450 -11.11 -0.73 14.76
N LYS A 451 -10.80 -2.02 14.59
CA LYS A 451 -11.82 -3.08 14.52
C LYS A 451 -12.32 -3.44 15.92
N ILE A 452 -13.64 -3.36 16.09
CA ILE A 452 -14.39 -3.72 17.29
C ILE A 452 -15.09 -5.04 17.03
N TYR A 453 -14.58 -6.10 17.65
CA TYR A 453 -15.11 -7.46 17.51
C TYR A 453 -16.12 -7.79 18.63
N PRO A 454 -16.93 -8.84 18.44
CA PRO A 454 -17.79 -9.38 19.47
C PRO A 454 -17.03 -9.83 20.72
N TYR A 455 -17.74 -9.92 21.84
CA TYR A 455 -17.17 -10.38 23.11
C TYR A 455 -16.48 -11.74 22.98
N SER A 456 -15.23 -11.82 23.44
CA SER A 456 -14.42 -13.04 23.35
C SER A 456 -13.66 -13.30 24.65
N ILE A 457 -13.06 -14.49 24.77
CA ILE A 457 -12.21 -14.87 25.92
C ILE A 457 -11.00 -13.93 26.08
N LYS A 458 -10.63 -13.22 25.01
CA LYS A 458 -9.50 -12.28 25.01
C LYS A 458 -9.89 -10.86 25.38
N SER A 459 -11.19 -10.55 25.47
CA SER A 459 -11.68 -9.23 25.86
C SER A 459 -11.26 -8.89 27.29
N ARG A 460 -10.68 -7.72 27.48
CA ARG A 460 -10.18 -7.21 28.75
C ARG A 460 -11.11 -6.14 29.32
N PRO A 461 -11.10 -5.91 30.65
CA PRO A 461 -11.83 -4.80 31.25
C PRO A 461 -11.47 -3.47 30.56
N GLY A 462 -12.48 -2.73 30.11
CA GLY A 462 -12.33 -1.47 29.37
C GLY A 462 -12.29 -1.59 27.85
N ASP A 463 -12.26 -2.82 27.30
CA ASP A 463 -12.34 -3.06 25.86
C ASP A 463 -13.73 -2.69 25.35
N LEU A 464 -13.77 -2.12 24.14
CA LEU A 464 -15.01 -1.92 23.39
C LEU A 464 -15.34 -3.22 22.64
N ILE A 465 -16.61 -3.63 22.69
CA ILE A 465 -17.10 -4.85 22.05
C ILE A 465 -18.33 -4.57 21.21
N ASP A 466 -18.49 -5.36 20.15
CA ASP A 466 -19.71 -5.40 19.35
C ASP A 466 -20.73 -6.33 20.02
N THR A 467 -21.95 -5.81 20.21
CA THR A 467 -23.08 -6.52 20.80
C THR A 467 -24.25 -6.66 19.82
N SER A 468 -24.04 -6.30 18.55
CA SER A 468 -25.06 -6.43 17.52
C SER A 468 -25.39 -7.89 17.23
N ASN A 469 -26.64 -8.13 16.81
CA ASN A 469 -27.10 -9.44 16.39
C ASN A 469 -26.73 -9.70 14.91
N THR A 470 -25.44 -9.57 14.60
CA THR A 470 -24.91 -9.74 13.24
C THR A 470 -23.91 -10.88 13.23
N HIS A 471 -24.11 -11.87 12.35
CA HIS A 471 -23.21 -13.01 12.25
C HIS A 471 -22.08 -12.75 11.25
N GLY A 472 -20.90 -13.30 11.53
CA GLY A 472 -19.82 -13.38 10.55
C GLY A 472 -20.20 -14.28 9.37
N SER A 473 -19.43 -14.20 8.29
CA SER A 473 -19.59 -15.09 7.13
C SER A 473 -18.36 -15.97 6.98
N GLU A 474 -18.51 -17.16 6.39
CA GLU A 474 -17.36 -18.03 6.10
C GLU A 474 -16.36 -17.37 5.14
N LYS A 475 -16.84 -16.49 4.26
CA LYS A 475 -16.02 -15.78 3.26
C LYS A 475 -15.29 -14.56 3.83
N TYR A 476 -15.92 -13.79 4.71
CA TYR A 476 -15.39 -12.49 5.21
C TYR A 476 -15.00 -12.49 6.68
N GLY A 477 -15.15 -13.64 7.37
CA GLY A 477 -14.78 -13.81 8.77
C GLY A 477 -15.78 -13.21 9.75
N SER A 478 -15.32 -13.07 10.99
CA SER A 478 -16.10 -12.52 12.12
C SER A 478 -16.57 -11.09 11.83
N HIS A 479 -17.86 -10.83 12.09
CA HIS A 479 -18.42 -9.48 11.99
C HIS A 479 -17.69 -8.53 12.95
N HIS A 480 -17.49 -7.30 12.53
CA HIS A 480 -16.88 -6.25 13.34
C HIS A 480 -17.33 -4.87 12.88
N PHE A 481 -17.35 -3.92 13.82
CA PHE A 481 -17.45 -2.51 13.49
C PHE A 481 -16.07 -1.90 13.29
N CYS A 482 -15.95 -1.01 12.32
CA CYS A 482 -14.74 -0.26 12.01
C CYS A 482 -15.13 1.22 11.89
N PRO A 483 -15.18 1.98 13.00
CA PRO A 483 -15.25 3.43 12.95
C PRO A 483 -13.94 4.02 12.40
N ASP A 484 -14.04 5.18 11.76
CA ASP A 484 -12.86 5.84 11.18
C ASP A 484 -11.91 6.29 12.30
N PHE A 485 -12.42 6.89 13.38
CA PHE A 485 -11.61 7.29 14.54
C PHE A 485 -12.30 6.98 15.87
N ILE A 486 -11.54 6.47 16.83
CA ILE A 486 -11.93 6.38 18.24
C ILE A 486 -10.96 7.25 19.04
N LEU A 487 -11.50 8.28 19.69
CA LEU A 487 -10.77 9.19 20.55
C LEU A 487 -11.09 8.87 22.01
N LYS A 488 -10.08 8.49 22.79
CA LYS A 488 -10.20 8.35 24.25
C LYS A 488 -9.39 9.44 24.92
N VAL A 489 -10.05 10.29 25.71
CA VAL A 489 -9.40 11.35 26.49
C VAL A 489 -9.50 11.00 27.96
N THR A 490 -8.34 10.77 28.58
CA THR A 490 -8.23 10.43 29.99
C THR A 490 -7.64 11.60 30.76
N SER A 491 -8.32 12.03 31.83
CA SER A 491 -7.72 12.95 32.82
C SER A 491 -6.83 12.16 33.76
N LYS A 492 -5.56 12.57 33.91
CA LYS A 492 -4.65 11.99 34.90
C LYS A 492 -5.00 12.39 36.33
N GLU A 493 -5.64 13.54 36.51
CA GLU A 493 -6.07 14.04 37.83
C GLU A 493 -7.28 13.25 38.37
N TRP A 494 -8.27 12.99 37.51
CA TRP A 494 -9.55 12.39 37.93
C TRP A 494 -9.66 10.89 37.57
N GLY A 495 -8.82 10.38 36.67
CA GLY A 495 -8.90 9.00 36.17
C GLY A 495 -10.09 8.71 35.25
N ASN A 496 -10.94 9.70 34.98
CA ASN A 496 -12.10 9.56 34.11
C ASN A 496 -11.69 9.51 32.63
N VAL A 497 -12.31 8.59 31.88
CA VAL A 497 -12.11 8.40 30.45
C VAL A 497 -13.36 8.82 29.71
N PHE A 498 -13.20 9.75 28.76
CA PHE A 498 -14.22 10.17 27.83
C PHE A 498 -13.94 9.53 26.46
N THR A 499 -14.91 8.80 25.91
CA THR A 499 -14.78 8.09 24.62
C THR A 499 -15.67 8.74 23.56
N ALA A 500 -15.05 9.25 22.51
CA ALA A 500 -15.73 9.78 21.34
C ALA A 500 -15.44 8.88 20.12
N ILE A 501 -16.48 8.59 19.35
CA ILE A 501 -16.33 8.00 18.01
C ILE A 501 -16.52 9.11 16.99
N LEU A 502 -15.55 9.25 16.08
CA LEU A 502 -15.63 10.18 14.96
C LEU A 502 -15.64 9.40 13.65
N ASP A 503 -16.55 9.76 12.75
CA ASP A 503 -16.78 9.04 11.50
C ASP A 503 -16.85 10.07 10.36
N ALA A 504 -15.88 10.03 9.45
CA ALA A 504 -15.72 10.95 8.33
C ALA A 504 -16.60 10.53 7.15
N LYS A 505 -17.31 11.51 6.58
CA LYS A 505 -18.22 11.33 5.46
C LYS A 505 -18.03 12.44 4.44
N PHE A 506 -17.56 12.08 3.25
CA PHE A 506 -17.47 13.00 2.11
C PHE A 506 -18.86 13.27 1.51
N LYS A 507 -19.70 13.98 2.28
CA LYS A 507 -21.11 14.22 2.00
C LYS A 507 -21.53 15.59 2.54
N ASP A 508 -22.71 16.05 2.14
CA ASP A 508 -23.34 17.25 2.67
C ASP A 508 -24.21 16.92 3.90
N LEU A 509 -24.58 17.96 4.64
CA LEU A 509 -25.38 17.85 5.86
C LEU A 509 -26.74 17.17 5.62
N ASN A 510 -27.38 17.44 4.48
CA ASN A 510 -28.68 16.86 4.17
C ASN A 510 -28.59 15.34 3.96
N THR A 511 -27.55 14.87 3.25
CA THR A 511 -27.33 13.43 3.08
C THR A 511 -26.99 12.77 4.41
N VAL A 512 -26.13 13.39 5.23
CA VAL A 512 -25.80 12.88 6.57
C VAL A 512 -27.04 12.79 7.46
N LYS A 513 -27.90 13.82 7.42
CA LYS A 513 -29.13 13.87 8.19
C LYS A 513 -30.12 12.76 7.80
N ASN A 514 -30.27 12.50 6.50
CA ASN A 514 -31.30 11.60 6.00
C ASN A 514 -30.87 10.13 5.99
N TYR A 515 -29.57 9.84 5.87
CA TYR A 515 -29.09 8.47 5.61
C TYR A 515 -28.06 7.96 6.62
N ASP A 516 -27.24 8.82 7.22
CA ASP A 516 -26.08 8.37 8.00
C ASP A 516 -26.31 8.48 9.52
N ILE A 517 -26.85 9.61 10.01
CA ILE A 517 -26.84 9.88 11.46
C ILE A 517 -27.61 8.87 12.30
N ASP A 518 -28.81 8.45 11.89
CA ASP A 518 -29.61 7.46 12.62
C ASP A 518 -28.95 6.08 12.56
N LYS A 519 -28.43 5.69 11.39
CA LYS A 519 -27.73 4.42 11.19
C LYS A 519 -26.48 4.33 12.06
N LEU A 520 -25.64 5.37 12.05
CA LEU A 520 -24.40 5.42 12.83
C LEU A 520 -24.66 5.56 14.34
N THR A 521 -25.72 6.29 14.73
CA THR A 521 -26.15 6.37 16.14
C THR A 521 -26.50 4.96 16.66
N ASN A 522 -27.31 4.20 15.92
CA ASN A 522 -27.65 2.83 16.31
C ASN A 522 -26.41 1.92 16.31
N LYS A 523 -25.55 2.03 15.29
CA LYS A 523 -24.34 1.23 15.16
C LYS A 523 -23.37 1.47 16.33
N TYR A 524 -23.07 2.73 16.65
CA TYR A 524 -21.96 3.08 17.53
C TYR A 524 -22.35 3.42 18.96
N LEU A 525 -23.53 4.01 19.19
CA LEU A 525 -23.98 4.36 20.55
C LEU A 525 -24.81 3.26 21.20
N LEU A 526 -25.57 2.47 20.42
CA LEU A 526 -26.44 1.42 20.97
C LEU A 526 -25.81 0.02 20.94
N ASN A 527 -25.04 -0.31 19.90
CA ASN A 527 -24.51 -1.67 19.71
C ASN A 527 -23.06 -1.86 20.16
N ILE A 528 -22.39 -0.81 20.67
CA ILE A 528 -21.06 -0.92 21.26
C ILE A 528 -21.18 -0.83 22.79
N HIS A 529 -20.63 -1.83 23.48
CA HIS A 529 -20.56 -1.86 24.94
C HIS A 529 -19.12 -2.00 25.41
N SER A 530 -18.87 -1.81 26.71
CA SER A 530 -17.54 -2.05 27.29
C SER A 530 -17.54 -3.17 28.32
N VAL A 531 -16.42 -3.85 28.43
CA VAL A 531 -16.24 -4.92 29.43
C VAL A 531 -15.96 -4.31 30.80
N GLY A 532 -16.74 -4.74 31.79
CA GLY A 532 -16.60 -4.39 33.20
C GLY A 532 -15.43 -5.08 33.89
N ALA A 533 -15.10 -4.64 35.11
CA ALA A 533 -14.01 -5.23 35.89
C ALA A 533 -14.32 -6.66 36.36
N ASP A 534 -15.60 -6.99 36.45
CA ASP A 534 -16.18 -8.30 36.77
C ASP A 534 -16.37 -9.19 35.53
N GLY A 535 -16.01 -8.70 34.34
CA GLY A 535 -16.26 -9.38 33.06
C GLY A 535 -17.68 -9.19 32.52
N GLY A 536 -18.58 -8.57 33.28
CA GLY A 536 -19.93 -8.20 32.83
C GLY A 536 -19.91 -7.03 31.83
N LEU A 537 -21.03 -6.71 31.19
CA LEU A 537 -21.11 -5.60 30.23
C LEU A 537 -21.57 -4.31 30.91
N LYS A 538 -20.84 -3.22 30.69
CA LYS A 538 -21.21 -1.87 31.13
C LYS A 538 -22.05 -1.18 30.05
N MET A 539 -23.08 -0.44 30.50
CA MET A 539 -23.90 0.43 29.65
C MET A 539 -23.04 1.49 28.93
N SER A 540 -23.29 1.65 27.62
CA SER A 540 -22.81 2.69 26.69
C SER A 540 -21.47 3.37 27.07
N PRO A 541 -20.32 2.79 26.71
CA PRO A 541 -19.01 3.40 26.94
C PRO A 541 -18.70 4.59 26.04
N VAL A 542 -19.46 4.77 24.96
CA VAL A 542 -19.28 5.86 24.01
C VAL A 542 -20.11 7.05 24.48
N ASP A 543 -19.43 8.13 24.86
CA ASP A 543 -20.08 9.34 25.34
C ASP A 543 -20.66 10.14 24.17
N ILE A 544 -19.94 10.23 23.04
CA ILE A 544 -20.38 11.02 21.89
C ILE A 544 -20.01 10.39 20.55
N LEU A 545 -20.93 10.50 19.59
CA LEU A 545 -20.68 10.26 18.17
C LEU A 545 -20.61 11.61 17.44
N ILE A 546 -19.49 11.88 16.77
CA ILE A 546 -19.29 13.08 15.94
C ILE A 546 -19.10 12.65 14.48
N ILE A 547 -20.08 12.95 13.63
CA ILE A 547 -19.95 12.73 12.19
C ILE A 547 -19.26 13.96 11.58
N LEU A 548 -18.11 13.74 10.95
CA LEU A 548 -17.32 14.79 10.30
C LEU A 548 -17.70 14.80 8.83
N PHE A 549 -18.28 15.89 8.33
CA PHE A 549 -18.73 15.96 6.94
C PHE A 549 -18.07 17.06 6.12
N ALA A 550 -17.93 16.79 4.83
CA ALA A 550 -17.06 17.56 3.95
C ALA A 550 -17.71 18.78 3.28
N HIS A 551 -19.04 18.82 3.08
CA HIS A 551 -19.70 19.91 2.35
C HIS A 551 -20.59 20.76 3.27
N ASP A 552 -20.28 22.06 3.41
CA ASP A 552 -20.97 22.98 4.32
C ASP A 552 -22.15 23.77 3.73
N LYS A 553 -22.42 23.64 2.41
CA LYS A 553 -23.48 24.39 1.70
C LYS A 553 -24.87 24.25 2.34
N SER A 554 -25.21 23.05 2.80
CA SER A 554 -26.49 22.74 3.43
C SER A 554 -26.55 23.07 4.94
N GLY A 555 -25.46 23.61 5.49
CA GLY A 555 -25.30 23.91 6.91
C GLY A 555 -24.03 23.30 7.49
N ARG A 556 -23.62 23.80 8.65
CA ARG A 556 -22.33 23.48 9.28
C ARG A 556 -22.41 22.53 10.48
N ILE A 557 -23.57 22.43 11.12
CA ILE A 557 -23.75 21.63 12.33
C ILE A 557 -25.16 21.02 12.32
N LEU A 558 -25.26 19.74 12.67
CA LEU A 558 -26.52 19.05 12.98
C LEU A 558 -26.47 18.56 14.41
N ARG A 559 -27.45 19.00 15.21
CA ARG A 559 -27.60 18.62 16.63
C ARG A 559 -28.81 17.70 16.79
N ARG A 560 -28.66 16.62 17.54
CA ARG A 560 -29.79 15.73 17.94
C ARG A 560 -30.41 16.09 19.28
N VAL A 561 -29.71 16.89 20.08
CA VAL A 561 -30.19 17.39 21.37
C VAL A 561 -30.37 18.90 21.33
N ALA A 562 -31.14 19.45 22.26
CA ALA A 562 -31.33 20.90 22.35
C ALA A 562 -29.98 21.62 22.54
N PRO A 563 -29.80 22.86 22.04
CA PRO A 563 -28.51 23.56 22.12
C PRO A 563 -27.92 23.66 23.53
N ARG A 564 -28.77 23.81 24.56
CA ARG A 564 -28.34 23.84 25.97
C ARG A 564 -27.75 22.50 26.47
N HIS A 565 -28.10 21.39 25.83
CA HIS A 565 -27.68 20.03 26.18
C HIS A 565 -26.60 19.45 25.26
N CYS A 566 -26.16 20.21 24.25
CA CYS A 566 -25.06 19.81 23.39
C CYS A 566 -23.73 19.82 24.17
N LEU A 567 -22.69 19.17 23.64
CA LEU A 567 -21.32 19.23 24.18
C LEU A 567 -20.83 20.67 24.41
N THR A 568 -21.17 21.61 23.52
CA THR A 568 -20.81 23.03 23.63
C THR A 568 -21.85 23.86 24.43
N GLY A 569 -22.90 23.21 24.94
CA GLY A 569 -23.97 23.82 25.71
C GLY A 569 -23.62 24.00 27.20
N HIS A 570 -24.57 24.57 27.96
CA HIS A 570 -24.38 24.83 29.39
C HIS A 570 -24.56 23.57 30.25
N PHE A 571 -25.39 22.63 29.80
CA PHE A 571 -25.78 21.41 30.54
C PHE A 571 -25.68 20.18 29.63
N PRO A 572 -24.46 19.79 29.21
CA PRO A 572 -24.25 18.70 28.26
C PRO A 572 -24.81 17.36 28.78
N VAL A 573 -25.49 16.61 27.90
CA VAL A 573 -26.07 15.29 28.20
C VAL A 573 -25.45 14.23 27.28
N PHE A 574 -25.16 13.05 27.82
CA PHE A 574 -24.59 11.92 27.08
C PHE A 574 -25.39 10.63 27.36
N PRO A 575 -25.41 9.66 26.42
CA PRO A 575 -24.76 9.70 25.12
C PRO A 575 -25.45 10.65 24.13
N GLN A 576 -24.71 11.25 23.20
CA GLN A 576 -25.28 12.11 22.15
C GLN A 576 -24.62 11.90 20.79
N SER A 577 -25.34 12.22 19.71
CA SER A 577 -24.79 12.27 18.35
C SER A 577 -24.93 13.66 17.74
N THR A 578 -23.88 14.09 17.05
CA THR A 578 -23.79 15.38 16.36
C THR A 578 -23.07 15.20 15.03
N ALA A 579 -23.32 16.09 14.07
CA ALA A 579 -22.53 16.16 12.85
C ALA A 579 -21.97 17.57 12.69
N ILE A 580 -20.71 17.70 12.30
CA ILE A 580 -20.02 18.98 12.11
C ILE A 580 -19.28 19.01 10.78
N ALA A 581 -19.32 20.17 10.13
CA ALA A 581 -18.53 20.42 8.93
C ALA A 581 -17.05 20.51 9.31
N LEU A 582 -16.19 19.83 8.56
CA LEU A 582 -14.75 19.88 8.76
C LEU A 582 -14.05 20.08 7.42
N HIS A 583 -13.35 21.21 7.30
CA HIS A 583 -12.62 21.60 6.08
C HIS A 583 -11.14 21.87 6.39
N PRO A 584 -10.20 21.53 5.49
CA PRO A 584 -8.77 21.80 5.69
C PRO A 584 -8.43 23.26 6.04
N ARG A 585 -9.28 24.21 5.59
CA ARG A 585 -9.14 25.65 5.86
C ARG A 585 -9.86 26.13 7.13
N ASP A 586 -10.80 25.35 7.66
CA ASP A 586 -11.64 25.73 8.79
C ASP A 586 -11.84 24.53 9.75
N SER A 587 -11.03 24.50 10.81
CA SER A 587 -11.12 23.56 11.93
C SER A 587 -11.86 24.14 13.14
N SER A 588 -12.44 25.34 13.03
CA SER A 588 -12.95 26.10 14.19
C SER A 588 -14.04 25.36 14.98
N ILE A 589 -14.94 24.66 14.29
CA ILE A 589 -16.04 23.91 14.92
C ILE A 589 -15.49 22.71 15.70
N LEU A 590 -14.53 21.99 15.12
CA LEU A 590 -13.87 20.87 15.80
C LEU A 590 -13.08 21.37 17.02
N GLU A 591 -12.37 22.50 16.88
CA GLU A 591 -11.69 23.18 17.98
C GLU A 591 -12.65 23.51 19.12
N GLU A 592 -13.81 24.10 18.83
CA GLU A 592 -14.84 24.43 19.83
C GLU A 592 -15.33 23.18 20.60
N HIS A 593 -15.57 22.08 19.88
CA HIS A 593 -16.01 20.82 20.48
C HIS A 593 -14.91 20.22 21.37
N LEU A 594 -13.66 20.19 20.92
CA LEU A 594 -12.54 19.69 21.71
C LEU A 594 -12.22 20.58 22.91
N ILE A 595 -12.36 21.91 22.80
CA ILE A 595 -12.23 22.84 23.93
C ILE A 595 -13.33 22.57 24.97
N SER A 596 -14.56 22.34 24.53
CA SER A 596 -15.69 22.03 25.42
C SER A 596 -15.49 20.69 26.12
N LEU A 597 -15.00 19.68 25.40
CA LEU A 597 -14.59 18.38 25.94
C LEU A 597 -13.47 18.52 26.98
N LYS A 598 -12.42 19.30 26.68
CA LYS A 598 -11.33 19.61 27.62
C LYS A 598 -11.86 20.22 28.92
N LYS A 599 -12.76 21.21 28.84
CA LYS A 599 -13.38 21.84 30.02
C LYS A 599 -14.18 20.83 30.86
N LEU A 600 -14.96 19.99 30.19
CA LEU A 600 -15.81 19.00 30.84
C LEU A 600 -15.00 17.96 31.62
N ILE A 601 -13.90 17.48 31.01
CA ILE A 601 -13.00 16.51 31.64
C ILE A 601 -12.18 17.13 32.78
N SER A 602 -11.73 18.38 32.62
CA SER A 602 -10.98 19.10 33.68
C SER A 602 -11.83 19.36 34.93
N ASN A 603 -13.13 19.61 34.78
CA ASN A 603 -14.00 19.99 35.88
C ASN A 603 -14.43 18.80 36.77
N GLY A 604 -13.92 17.59 36.53
CA GLY A 604 -14.23 16.42 37.33
C GLY A 604 -15.71 16.03 37.33
N ALA A 605 -16.49 16.53 36.35
CA ALA A 605 -17.90 16.18 36.24
C ALA A 605 -17.98 14.67 35.98
N ASP A 606 -18.55 13.95 36.94
CA ASP A 606 -18.90 12.55 36.77
C ASP A 606 -20.03 12.51 35.73
N VAL A 607 -19.66 12.40 34.45
CA VAL A 607 -20.55 12.51 33.28
C VAL A 607 -21.65 11.43 33.30
N ARG A 608 -21.56 10.46 34.21
CA ARG A 608 -22.34 9.22 34.22
C ARG A 608 -23.63 9.25 35.05
N PHE A 609 -23.95 10.34 35.75
CA PHE A 609 -25.23 10.40 36.50
C PHE A 609 -25.91 11.75 36.40
N ALA A 610 -26.65 11.97 35.31
CA ALA A 610 -27.89 12.74 35.36
C ALA A 610 -29.06 11.77 35.57
N ASN A 611 -29.17 11.19 36.77
CA ASN A 611 -30.38 10.53 37.25
C ASN A 611 -30.42 10.64 38.79
N THR A 612 -31.02 11.73 39.25
CA THR A 612 -31.80 11.79 40.49
C THR A 612 -33.24 12.06 40.13
#